data_AF-A0AAV4VJQ2-F1
#
_entry.id   AF-A0AAV4VJQ2-F1
#
_cell.length_a   1.000
_cell.length_b   1.000
_cell.length_c   1.000
_cell.angle_alpha   90.00
_cell.angle_beta   90.00
_cell.angle_gamma   90.00
#
_symmetry.space_group_name_H-M   'P 1'
#
loop_
_entity.id
_entity.type
_entity.pdbx_description
1 polymer ?
#
loop_
_entity_poly.entity_id
_entity_poly.type
_entity_poly.pdbx_seq_one_letter_code
_entity_poly.pdbx_strand_id
1 'polypeptide(L)' 'MYNYKSDFVVPMTFLPESSVVITVIMRGVLGRSIPLGRVTAGPYIELSSGTQTQWGRMINDSRSVVQWRNLYL' A
#
# COMPACT_ATOMS: atom_id res chain seq x y z
N MET A 1 0.83 -16.76 -7.00
CA MET A 1 2.04 -15.98 -6.65
C MET A 1 2.26 -14.97 -7.76
N TYR A 2 2.37 -13.67 -7.46
CA TYR A 2 2.43 -12.62 -8.51
C TYR A 2 3.84 -12.24 -8.93
N ASN A 3 4.78 -12.06 -7.97
CA ASN A 3 6.15 -11.59 -8.20
C ASN A 3 6.25 -10.46 -9.26
N TYR A 4 5.36 -9.48 -9.15
CA TYR A 4 5.21 -8.37 -10.09
C TYR A 4 5.65 -7.07 -9.43
N LYS A 5 6.28 -6.17 -10.21
CA LYS A 5 6.72 -4.85 -9.77
C LYS A 5 5.94 -3.77 -10.50
N SER A 6 5.52 -2.74 -9.75
CA SER A 6 4.98 -1.50 -10.29
C SER A 6 5.77 -0.33 -9.72
N ASP A 7 6.04 0.68 -10.54
CA ASP A 7 6.79 1.87 -10.16
C ASP A 7 5.92 3.13 -10.31
N PHE A 8 6.08 4.07 -9.39
CA PHE A 8 5.35 5.35 -9.38
C PHE A 8 6.34 6.48 -9.12
N VAL A 9 6.18 7.60 -9.82
CA VAL A 9 6.94 8.83 -9.57
C VAL A 9 6.14 9.70 -8.62
N VAL A 10 6.67 9.94 -7.42
CA VAL A 10 6.05 10.80 -6.40
C VAL A 10 7.05 11.89 -6.01
N PRO A 11 6.76 13.18 -6.29
CA PRO A 11 7.60 14.26 -5.81
C PRO A 11 7.65 14.28 -4.28
N MET A 12 8.83 14.55 -3.72
CA MET A 12 9.05 14.52 -2.26
C MET A 12 8.09 15.44 -1.49
N THR A 13 7.65 16.54 -2.10
CA THR A 13 6.68 17.48 -1.52
C THR A 13 5.29 16.88 -1.31
N PHE A 14 4.90 15.89 -2.13
CA PHE A 14 3.60 15.22 -2.03
C PHE A 14 3.65 13.93 -1.21
N LEU A 15 4.85 13.43 -0.90
CA LEU A 15 5.03 12.18 -0.17
C LEU A 15 4.30 12.15 1.20
N PRO A 16 4.26 13.24 2.00
CA PRO A 16 3.54 13.27 3.27
C PRO A 16 2.02 13.17 3.15
N GLU A 17 1.45 13.47 1.98
CA GLU A 17 0.00 13.45 1.73
C GLU A 17 -0.41 12.29 0.82
N SER A 18 0.56 11.52 0.33
CA SER A 18 0.35 10.43 -0.61
C SER A 18 -0.01 9.13 0.08
N SER A 19 -0.78 8.30 -0.62
CA SER A 19 -1.09 6.94 -0.18
C SER A 19 -1.18 6.02 -1.38
N VAL A 20 -0.85 4.75 -1.16
CA VAL A 20 -1.07 3.68 -2.12
C VAL A 20 -2.22 2.83 -1.62
N VAL A 21 -3.25 2.70 -2.46
CA VAL A 21 -4.39 1.81 -2.22
C VAL A 21 -4.23 0.59 -3.12
N ILE A 22 -4.17 -0.59 -2.51
CA ILE A 22 -4.06 -1.86 -3.20
C ILE A 22 -5.38 -2.61 -3.00
N THR A 23 -6.06 -2.89 -4.10
CA THR A 23 -7.31 -3.68 -4.10
C THR A 23 -7.04 -5.04 -4.71
N VAL A 24 -7.32 -6.10 -3.95
CA VAL A 24 -7.30 -7.47 -4.48
C VAL A 24 -8.65 -7.72 -5.12
N ILE A 25 -8.64 -8.07 -6.40
CA ILE A 25 -9.86 -8.36 -7.17
C ILE A 25 -9.91 -9.82 -7.58
N MET A 26 -11.11 -10.40 -7.53
CA MET A 26 -11.43 -11.63 -8.23
C MET A 26 -11.91 -11.28 -9.63
N ARG A 27 -11.21 -11.79 -10.65
CA ARG A 27 -11.64 -11.64 -12.04
C ARG A 27 -12.88 -12.48 -12.27
N GLY A 28 -14.02 -11.83 -12.48
CA GLY A 28 -15.26 -12.51 -12.83
C GLY A 28 -15.38 -12.79 -14.32
N VAL A 29 -16.41 -13.55 -14.68
CA VAL A 29 -16.81 -13.82 -16.06
C VAL A 29 -17.59 -12.60 -16.60
N LEU A 30 -17.52 -12.34 -17.90
CA LEU A 30 -18.21 -11.20 -18.56
C LEU A 30 -17.78 -9.80 -18.05
N GLY A 31 -16.52 -9.65 -17.61
CA GLY A 31 -15.91 -8.35 -17.35
C GLY A 31 -16.28 -7.70 -16.01
N ARG A 32 -17.12 -8.32 -15.18
CA ARG A 32 -17.38 -7.83 -13.81
C ARG A 32 -16.32 -8.39 -12.86
N SER A 33 -15.41 -7.54 -12.40
CA SER A 33 -14.46 -7.90 -11.35
C SER A 33 -15.03 -7.57 -9.97
N ILE A 34 -14.81 -8.45 -9.00
CA ILE A 34 -15.34 -8.30 -7.63
C ILE A 34 -14.16 -7.98 -6.70
N PRO A 35 -14.20 -6.89 -5.92
CA PRO A 35 -13.18 -6.63 -4.90
C PRO A 35 -13.31 -7.66 -3.76
N LEU A 36 -12.21 -8.36 -3.47
CA LEU A 36 -12.10 -9.24 -2.30
C LEU A 36 -11.71 -8.47 -1.05
N GLY A 37 -11.07 -7.31 -1.22
CA GLY A 37 -10.69 -6.41 -0.16
C GLY A 37 -9.60 -5.44 -0.60
N ARG A 38 -9.35 -4.45 0.24
CA ARG A 38 -8.38 -3.39 0.02
C ARG A 38 -7.45 -3.22 1.21
N VAL A 39 -6.27 -2.66 0.93
CA VAL A 39 -5.34 -2.16 1.94
C VAL A 39 -4.80 -0.81 1.50
N THR A 40 -4.65 0.10 2.45
CA THR A 40 -4.02 1.40 2.24
C THR A 40 -2.69 1.46 2.96
N ALA A 41 -1.64 1.93 2.27
CA ALA A 41 -0.36 2.28 2.84
C ALA A 41 -0.14 3.78 2.71
N GLY A 42 0.13 4.44 3.84
CA GLY A 42 0.20 5.89 3.95
C GLY A 42 -1.14 6.52 4.36
N PRO A 43 -1.15 7.85 4.57
CA PRO A 43 0.02 8.72 4.55
C PRO A 43 0.83 8.68 5.85
N TYR A 44 0.23 8.14 6.92
CA TYR A 44 0.79 8.21 8.26
C TYR A 44 2.08 7.40 8.40
N ILE A 45 3.12 8.03 8.93
CA ILE A 45 4.44 7.41 9.17
C ILE A 45 4.51 6.64 10.47
N GLU A 46 3.69 7.01 11.45
CA GLU A 46 3.68 6.43 12.79
C GLU A 46 2.25 6.20 13.29
N LEU A 47 2.08 5.18 14.12
CA LEU A 47 0.86 4.94 14.88
C LEU A 47 0.85 5.83 16.14
N SER A 48 -0.30 5.92 16.80
CA SER A 48 -0.42 6.64 18.09
C SER A 48 0.50 6.11 19.19
N SER A 49 0.97 4.87 19.06
CA SER A 49 1.95 4.24 19.96
C SER A 49 3.41 4.65 19.68
N GLY A 50 3.67 5.49 18.68
CA GLY A 50 5.03 5.82 18.21
C GLY A 50 5.68 4.71 17.37
N THR A 51 4.95 3.63 17.07
CA THR A 51 5.46 2.57 16.20
C THR A 51 5.38 3.01 14.74
N GLN A 52 6.49 2.91 13.99
CA GLN A 52 6.48 3.22 12.56
C GLN A 52 5.59 2.28 11.76
N THR A 53 4.80 2.87 10.86
CA THR A 53 4.01 2.14 9.86
C THR A 53 4.90 1.60 8.74
N GLN A 54 4.35 0.74 7.88
CA GLN A 54 5.05 0.29 6.67
C GLN A 54 5.49 1.47 5.80
N TRP A 55 4.65 2.51 5.71
CA TRP A 55 4.91 3.72 4.94
C TRP A 55 6.05 4.53 5.56
N GLY A 56 6.02 4.72 6.89
CA GLY A 56 7.10 5.41 7.62
C GLY A 56 8.45 4.71 7.45
N ARG A 57 8.48 3.37 7.57
CA ARG A 57 9.71 2.59 7.34
C ARG A 57 10.25 2.75 5.92
N MET A 58 9.37 2.73 4.92
CA MET A 58 9.76 2.91 3.52
C MET A 58 10.42 4.29 3.29
N ILE A 59 9.85 5.35 3.88
CA ILE A 59 10.36 6.72 3.75
C ILE A 59 11.71 6.87 4.47
N ASN A 60 11.82 6.35 5.70
CA ASN A 60 12.96 6.62 6.56
C ASN A 60 14.19 5.75 6.26
N ASP A 61 14.00 4.48 5.88
CA ASP A 61 15.12 3.54 5.71
C ASP A 61 15.63 3.43 4.27
N SER A 62 14.95 4.05 3.28
CA SER A 62 15.27 3.96 1.84
C SER A 62 15.46 2.52 1.31
N ARG A 63 14.92 1.52 2.03
CA ARG A 63 14.99 0.09 1.71
C ARG A 63 13.60 -0.44 1.38
N SER A 64 13.55 -1.52 0.62
CA SER A 64 12.32 -2.26 0.39
C SER A 64 11.76 -2.82 1.71
N VAL A 65 10.51 -2.50 2.04
CA VAL A 65 9.81 -3.02 3.21
C VAL A 65 8.83 -4.12 2.79
N VAL A 66 9.12 -5.36 3.15
CA VAL A 66 8.23 -6.51 2.93
C VAL A 66 7.40 -6.75 4.18
N GLN A 67 6.07 -6.69 4.06
CA GLN A 67 5.16 -6.87 5.19
C GLN A 67 3.82 -7.46 4.73
N TRP A 68 3.31 -8.45 5.47
CA TRP A 68 1.94 -8.96 5.30
C TRP A 68 0.91 -7.95 5.81
N ARG A 69 -0.22 -7.87 5.13
CA ARG A 69 -1.32 -6.96 5.47
C ARG A 69 -2.65 -7.69 5.43
N ASN A 70 -3.51 -7.39 6.39
CA ASN A 70 -4.90 -7.81 6.36
C ASN A 70 -5.67 -6.97 5.34
N LEU A 71 -6.56 -7.61 4.60
CA LEU A 71 -7.48 -6.95 3.69
C LEU A 71 -8.76 -6.57 4.43
N TYR A 72 -9.29 -5.40 4.11
CA TYR A 72 -10.56 -4.90 4.66
C TYR A 72 -11.52 -4.59 3.50
N LEU A 73 -12.82 -4.70 3.74
CA LEU A 73 -13.86 -4.33 2.78
C LEU A 73 -14.21 -2.85 2.95
#